data_AF-A0A3N7H6X1-F1
#
_entry.id   AF-A0A3N7H6X1-F1
#
_cell.length_a   1.000
_cell.length_b   1.000
_cell.length_c   1.000
_cell.angle_alpha   90.00
_cell.angle_beta   90.00
_cell.angle_gamma   90.00
#
_symmetry.space_group_name_H-M   'P 1'
#
loop_
_entity.id
_entity.type
_entity.pdbx_description
1 polymer ?
#
loop_
_entity_poly.entity_id
_entity_poly.type
_entity_poly.pdbx_seq_one_letter_code
_entity_poly.pdbx_strand_id
1 'polypeptide(L)'
;MYYKGVTNMTRDIERIYQQFLDGCCPREDTIRLLEYFKTEPGHADMVALIERELDKPVSAAENEPVEGFSGELELESLHRRIGFPTVKIRRMRRWLPYTAAAILAAAVGAWLLFGDQINLTSEFVNQKPADIAPGGNRATLTLADGSVIDLSEEQEGIIISNDNITYSDGSKEIVNLQSKIGNLSVSTPKGGTYQLTLPDGSKVWLNAASTLHYVSHFSDTDRVVEVTGEAYFSITKDEHKPFKVVTAGQEIQVLGTEFNVSAYAEDDEIKTTLVNGSVRVKPTIGYHQSPITIKPGGQVTTRGTEVDIREVDTELYTAWKDGYFYFKKTPLDDILRQAARWYDIDIVYIKGIPKETFSGDIKRDVSLRGLLEILQLSTINATLEGRTLIVHK
;
A
#
# COMPACT_ATOMS: atom_id res chain seq x y z
N MET A 1 -11.33 9.92 -54.63
CA MET A 1 -12.20 10.86 -53.87
C MET A 1 -12.06 10.71 -52.34
N TYR A 2 -10.93 10.18 -51.82
CA TYR A 2 -10.77 9.83 -50.39
C TYR A 2 -9.95 10.82 -49.54
N TYR A 3 -9.30 11.82 -50.14
CA TYR A 3 -8.42 12.76 -49.41
C TYR A 3 -9.12 14.00 -48.82
N LYS A 4 -10.42 14.21 -49.10
CA LYS A 4 -11.20 15.36 -48.55
C LYS A 4 -11.86 15.08 -47.19
N GLY A 5 -11.91 13.82 -46.73
CA GLY A 5 -12.60 13.44 -45.49
C GLY A 5 -11.75 13.59 -44.23
N VAL A 6 -10.45 13.25 -44.30
CA VAL A 6 -9.55 13.25 -43.14
C VAL A 6 -9.20 14.68 -42.69
N THR A 7 -9.08 15.62 -43.63
CA THR A 7 -8.74 17.03 -43.35
C THR A 7 -9.87 17.84 -42.69
N ASN A 8 -11.13 17.40 -42.81
CA ASN A 8 -12.24 18.04 -42.10
C ASN A 8 -12.32 17.59 -40.63
N MET A 9 -12.01 16.33 -40.34
CA MET A 9 -12.10 15.79 -38.98
C MET A 9 -11.06 16.41 -38.03
N THR A 10 -9.83 16.65 -38.51
CA THR A 10 -8.78 17.31 -37.70
C THR A 10 -9.16 18.77 -37.37
N ARG A 11 -9.75 19.51 -38.31
CA ARG A 11 -10.22 20.90 -38.06
C ARG A 11 -11.35 20.97 -37.06
N ASP A 12 -12.25 19.98 -37.06
CA ASP A 12 -13.33 19.90 -36.08
C ASP A 12 -12.80 19.65 -34.67
N ILE A 13 -11.79 18.79 -34.51
CA ILE A 13 -11.13 18.54 -33.22
C ILE A 13 -10.39 19.77 -32.70
N GLU A 14 -9.66 20.50 -33.56
CA GLU A 14 -8.98 21.74 -33.15
C GLU A 14 -9.95 22.80 -32.65
N ARG A 15 -11.11 22.94 -33.31
CA ARG A 15 -12.18 23.86 -32.90
C ARG A 15 -12.74 23.48 -31.53
N ILE A 16 -13.03 22.21 -31.30
CA ILE A 16 -13.55 21.70 -30.02
C ILE A 16 -12.50 21.89 -28.91
N TYR A 17 -11.22 21.68 -29.22
CA TYR A 17 -10.11 21.91 -28.29
C TYR A 17 -10.01 23.38 -27.85
N GLN A 18 -10.13 24.35 -28.76
CA GLN A 18 -10.16 25.78 -28.36
C GLN A 18 -11.40 26.11 -27.50
N GLN A 19 -12.58 25.60 -27.85
CA GLN A 19 -13.78 25.80 -27.04
C GLN A 19 -13.65 25.21 -25.63
N PHE A 20 -12.86 24.13 -25.48
CA PHE A 20 -12.54 23.55 -24.19
C PHE A 20 -11.63 24.47 -23.36
N LEU A 21 -10.59 25.06 -23.96
CA LEU A 21 -9.72 26.03 -23.30
C LEU A 21 -10.46 27.30 -22.88
N ASP A 22 -11.40 27.77 -23.70
CA ASP A 22 -12.23 28.94 -23.43
C ASP A 22 -13.37 28.67 -22.41
N GLY A 23 -13.44 27.45 -21.86
CA GLY A 23 -14.46 27.06 -20.87
C GLY A 23 -15.90 26.96 -21.42
N CYS A 24 -16.07 26.99 -22.75
CA CYS A 24 -17.37 27.05 -23.43
C CYS A 24 -17.75 25.74 -24.16
N CYS A 25 -17.07 24.62 -23.87
CA CYS A 25 -17.28 23.35 -24.58
C CYS A 25 -18.50 22.58 -24.04
N PRO A 26 -19.50 22.25 -24.90
CA PRO A 26 -20.62 21.40 -24.51
C PRO A 26 -20.17 19.99 -24.10
N ARG A 27 -20.87 19.38 -23.13
CA ARG A 27 -20.52 18.05 -22.59
C ARG A 27 -20.36 16.96 -23.68
N GLU A 28 -21.17 17.01 -24.72
CA GLU A 28 -21.12 16.05 -25.84
C GLU A 28 -19.85 16.21 -26.67
N ASP A 29 -19.40 17.44 -26.90
CA ASP A 29 -18.17 17.74 -27.63
C ASP A 29 -16.91 17.43 -26.78
N THR A 30 -16.97 17.62 -25.46
CA THR A 30 -15.90 17.20 -24.54
C THR A 30 -15.70 15.68 -24.56
N ILE A 31 -16.79 14.90 -24.59
CA ILE A 31 -16.69 13.44 -24.68
C ILE A 31 -16.07 13.03 -26.02
N ARG A 32 -16.48 13.65 -27.13
CA ARG A 32 -15.91 13.40 -28.46
C ARG A 32 -14.42 13.74 -28.54
N LEU A 33 -13.99 14.83 -27.92
CA LEU A 33 -12.58 15.21 -27.82
C LEU A 33 -11.77 14.16 -27.05
N LEU A 34 -12.27 13.71 -25.90
CA LEU A 34 -11.62 12.70 -25.07
C LEU A 34 -11.58 11.32 -25.72
N GLU A 35 -12.61 10.94 -26.46
CA GLU A 35 -12.62 9.70 -27.24
C GLU A 35 -11.63 9.75 -28.41
N TYR A 36 -11.51 10.89 -29.09
CA TYR A 36 -10.53 11.08 -30.15
C TYR A 36 -9.09 10.92 -29.63
N PHE A 37 -8.74 11.55 -28.51
CA PHE A 37 -7.39 11.47 -27.91
C PHE A 37 -7.00 10.07 -27.41
N LYS A 38 -7.94 9.13 -27.29
CA LYS A 38 -7.67 7.72 -26.98
C LYS A 38 -7.26 6.89 -28.19
N THR A 39 -7.36 7.43 -29.41
CA THR A 39 -6.93 6.77 -30.64
C THR A 39 -5.45 7.05 -30.92
N GLU A 40 -4.75 6.14 -31.63
CA GLU A 40 -3.34 6.36 -32.03
C GLU A 40 -3.10 7.69 -32.77
N PRO A 41 -3.87 8.10 -33.79
CA PRO A 41 -3.70 9.41 -34.42
C PRO A 41 -4.06 10.58 -33.48
N GLY A 42 -5.05 10.39 -32.60
CA GLY A 42 -5.46 11.44 -31.65
C GLY A 42 -4.43 11.73 -30.56
N HIS A 43 -3.59 10.76 -30.19
CA HIS A 43 -2.52 11.00 -29.21
C HIS A 43 -1.44 11.95 -29.76
N ALA A 44 -1.05 11.79 -31.03
CA ALA A 44 -0.08 12.67 -31.68
C ALA A 44 -0.63 14.09 -31.87
N ASP A 45 -1.90 14.22 -32.28
CA ASP A 45 -2.56 15.53 -32.44
C ASP A 45 -2.73 16.26 -31.10
N MET A 46 -3.02 15.53 -30.02
CA MET A 46 -3.11 16.10 -28.66
C MET A 46 -1.80 16.77 -28.24
N VAL A 47 -0.66 16.09 -28.43
CA VAL A 47 0.66 16.63 -28.09
C VAL A 47 0.94 17.90 -28.88
N ALA A 48 0.70 17.88 -30.20
CA ALA A 48 0.89 19.06 -31.05
C ALA A 48 -0.01 20.25 -30.66
N LEU A 49 -1.23 19.98 -30.18
CA LEU A 49 -2.16 21.03 -29.72
C LEU A 49 -1.73 21.64 -28.38
N ILE A 50 -1.18 20.85 -27.47
CA ILE A 50 -0.64 21.34 -26.20
C ILE A 50 0.61 22.19 -26.43
N GLU A 51 1.55 21.71 -27.25
CA GLU A 51 2.77 22.46 -27.59
C GLU A 51 2.44 23.81 -28.22
N ARG A 52 1.46 23.86 -29.13
CA ARG A 52 0.99 25.11 -29.76
C ARG A 52 0.42 26.13 -28.76
N GLU A 53 -0.22 25.68 -27.69
CA GLU A 53 -0.74 26.58 -26.64
C GLU A 53 0.39 27.09 -25.73
N LEU A 54 1.35 26.23 -25.41
CA LEU A 54 2.51 26.61 -24.60
C LEU A 54 3.42 27.63 -25.31
N ASP A 55 3.44 27.61 -26.65
CA ASP A 55 4.19 28.56 -27.48
C ASP A 55 3.49 29.92 -27.67
N LYS A 56 2.24 30.09 -27.20
CA LYS A 56 1.56 31.40 -27.28
C LYS A 56 2.23 32.39 -26.31
N PRO A 57 2.64 33.59 -26.75
CA PRO A 57 3.23 34.59 -25.86
C PRO A 57 2.19 35.04 -24.83
N VAL A 58 2.50 34.87 -23.54
CA VAL A 58 1.67 35.33 -22.43
C VAL A 58 1.49 36.84 -22.55
N SER A 59 0.27 37.27 -22.89
CA SER A 59 -0.12 38.67 -22.94
C SER A 59 -0.21 39.21 -21.51
N ALA A 60 0.48 40.33 -21.24
CA ALA A 60 0.58 40.99 -19.94
C ALA A 60 -0.72 41.70 -19.47
N ALA A 61 -1.90 41.12 -19.73
CA ALA A 61 -3.19 41.77 -19.54
C ALA A 61 -4.16 41.06 -18.58
N GLU A 62 -3.71 40.08 -17.77
CA GLU A 62 -4.58 39.38 -16.80
C GLU A 62 -4.09 39.48 -15.35
N ASN A 63 -3.65 40.68 -14.95
CA ASN A 63 -3.55 41.06 -13.53
C ASN A 63 -4.53 42.22 -13.27
N GLU A 64 -5.83 41.95 -13.34
CA GLU A 64 -6.84 42.83 -12.76
C GLU A 64 -6.88 42.56 -11.24
N PRO A 65 -6.58 43.56 -10.38
CA PRO A 65 -6.69 43.40 -8.94
C PRO A 65 -8.16 43.39 -8.52
N VAL A 66 -8.53 42.45 -7.66
CA VAL A 66 -9.82 42.42 -6.96
C VAL A 66 -9.96 43.72 -6.14
N GLU A 67 -10.95 44.55 -6.48
CA GLU A 67 -11.32 45.73 -5.69
C GLU A 67 -11.76 45.33 -4.28
N GLY A 68 -11.12 45.93 -3.27
CA GLY A 68 -11.70 46.03 -1.93
C GLY A 68 -10.77 45.71 -0.76
N PHE A 69 -9.76 46.54 -0.49
CA PHE A 69 -9.53 47.05 0.88
C PHE A 69 -8.56 48.23 0.86
N SER A 70 -9.03 49.36 1.40
CA SER A 70 -8.36 50.64 1.52
C SER A 70 -7.16 50.61 2.48
N GLY A 71 -6.07 51.25 2.09
CA GLY A 71 -4.91 51.48 2.97
C GLY A 71 -3.81 52.30 2.29
N GLU A 72 -4.19 53.39 1.63
CA GLU A 72 -3.24 54.41 1.21
C GLU A 72 -2.77 55.15 2.48
N LEU A 73 -1.50 54.97 2.86
CA LEU A 73 -0.64 55.92 3.58
C LEU A 73 0.73 55.26 3.83
N GLU A 74 1.80 56.01 3.53
CA GLU A 74 3.23 55.75 3.83
C GLU A 74 4.02 54.79 2.92
N LEU A 75 4.32 55.23 1.68
CA LEU A 75 5.43 54.65 0.89
C LEU A 75 6.43 55.69 0.34
N GLU A 76 6.42 56.91 0.90
CA GLU A 76 7.40 57.97 0.57
C GLU A 76 8.72 57.86 1.37
N SER A 77 8.85 56.93 2.33
CA SER A 77 10.00 56.90 3.26
C SER A 77 11.00 55.74 3.06
N LEU A 78 10.84 54.85 2.07
CA LEU A 78 11.73 53.68 1.92
C LEU A 78 12.58 53.61 0.63
N HIS A 79 12.64 54.66 -0.18
CA HIS A 79 13.49 54.71 -1.40
C HIS A 79 14.89 55.31 -1.22
N ARG A 80 15.37 55.48 0.02
CA ARG A 80 16.74 55.95 0.29
C ARG A 80 17.57 54.83 0.91
N ARG A 81 18.57 54.35 0.14
CA ARG A 81 19.42 53.15 0.32
C ARG A 81 18.76 51.97 -0.42
N ILE A 82 19.23 51.46 -1.55
CA ILE A 82 20.60 51.11 -1.95
C ILE A 82 20.63 51.15 -3.49
N GLY A 83 21.64 51.77 -4.09
CA GLY A 83 21.70 52.05 -5.53
C GLY A 83 22.26 50.88 -6.36
N PHE A 84 21.69 50.69 -7.56
CA PHE A 84 22.31 49.91 -8.64
C PHE A 84 22.88 50.88 -9.70
N PRO A 85 24.16 50.75 -10.11
CA PRO A 85 24.74 51.62 -11.12
C PRO A 85 24.20 51.27 -12.52
N THR A 86 23.61 52.26 -13.19
CA THR A 86 23.20 52.15 -14.60
C THR A 86 24.41 52.31 -15.52
N VAL A 87 24.79 51.27 -16.26
CA VAL A 87 25.79 51.40 -17.34
C VAL A 87 25.09 51.88 -18.62
N LYS A 88 25.49 53.05 -19.13
CA LYS A 88 25.01 53.61 -20.40
C LYS A 88 25.66 52.86 -21.57
N ILE A 89 24.89 52.10 -22.34
CA ILE A 89 25.37 51.48 -23.58
C ILE A 89 25.35 52.53 -24.70
N ARG A 90 26.53 52.91 -25.19
CA ARG A 90 26.73 53.80 -26.33
C ARG A 90 26.57 53.00 -27.62
N ARG A 91 25.71 53.46 -28.54
CA ARG A 91 25.52 52.89 -29.89
C ARG A 91 26.86 52.77 -30.62
N MET A 92 27.31 51.54 -30.89
CA MET A 92 28.31 51.27 -31.92
C MET A 92 27.76 50.22 -32.90
N ARG A 93 27.44 50.70 -34.09
CA ARG A 93 26.85 49.95 -35.20
C ARG A 93 28.00 49.43 -36.09
N ARG A 94 27.79 48.22 -36.66
CA ARG A 94 28.31 47.70 -37.95
C ARG A 94 29.32 46.53 -37.96
N TRP A 95 29.53 45.75 -36.90
CA TRP A 95 30.38 44.54 -36.98
C TRP A 95 29.76 43.28 -36.34
N LEU A 96 28.45 43.25 -36.11
CA LEU A 96 27.77 42.07 -35.54
C LEU A 96 27.49 40.87 -36.47
N PRO A 97 27.53 40.91 -37.82
CA PRO A 97 27.29 39.67 -38.58
C PRO A 97 28.50 38.72 -38.62
N TYR A 98 29.72 39.19 -38.28
CA TYR A 98 30.92 38.36 -38.34
C TYR A 98 31.17 37.53 -37.08
N THR A 99 30.64 37.94 -35.92
CA THR A 99 30.77 37.17 -34.67
C THR A 99 29.84 35.95 -34.65
N ALA A 100 28.63 36.06 -35.22
CA ALA A 100 27.71 34.94 -35.33
C ALA A 100 28.24 33.82 -36.25
N ALA A 101 28.87 34.20 -37.38
CA ALA A 101 29.48 33.24 -38.31
C ALA A 101 30.70 32.53 -37.69
N ALA A 102 31.51 33.23 -36.90
CA ALA A 102 32.66 32.63 -36.21
C ALA A 102 32.22 31.63 -35.11
N ILE A 103 31.14 31.93 -34.37
CA ILE A 103 30.58 31.03 -33.36
C ILE A 103 29.97 29.79 -34.02
N LEU A 104 29.24 29.95 -35.13
CA LEU A 104 28.71 28.82 -35.91
C LEU A 104 29.83 27.95 -36.50
N ALA A 105 30.88 28.56 -37.08
CA ALA A 105 32.01 27.82 -37.59
C ALA A 105 32.80 27.09 -36.49
N ALA A 106 32.93 27.70 -35.30
CA ALA A 106 33.55 27.08 -34.14
C ALA A 106 32.68 25.94 -33.57
N ALA A 107 31.35 26.09 -33.55
CA ALA A 107 30.42 25.05 -33.10
C ALA A 107 30.39 23.86 -34.08
N VAL A 108 30.40 24.12 -35.39
CA VAL A 108 30.51 23.08 -36.42
C VAL A 108 31.89 22.42 -36.38
N GLY A 109 32.96 23.19 -36.19
CA GLY A 109 34.30 22.65 -36.01
C GLY A 109 34.41 21.77 -34.76
N ALA A 110 33.83 22.21 -33.63
CA ALA A 110 33.77 21.41 -32.41
C ALA A 110 32.92 20.14 -32.61
N TRP A 111 31.79 20.23 -33.31
CA TRP A 111 30.97 19.07 -33.64
C TRP A 111 31.69 18.10 -34.58
N LEU A 112 32.46 18.57 -35.55
CA LEU A 112 33.25 17.70 -36.43
C LEU A 112 34.46 17.07 -35.74
N LEU A 113 35.05 17.75 -34.75
CA LEU A 113 36.23 17.27 -34.02
C LEU A 113 35.89 16.40 -32.80
N PHE A 114 34.72 16.62 -32.19
CA PHE A 114 34.32 15.96 -30.94
C PHE A 114 32.96 15.25 -31.03
N GLY A 115 32.23 15.35 -32.15
CA GLY A 115 30.89 14.78 -32.32
C GLY A 115 30.84 13.26 -32.27
N ASP A 116 31.89 12.58 -32.74
CA ASP A 116 32.02 11.12 -32.65
C ASP A 116 32.29 10.64 -31.20
N GLN A 117 32.62 11.55 -30.27
CA GLN A 117 32.81 11.23 -28.84
C GLN A 117 31.59 11.60 -27.99
N ILE A 118 30.59 12.27 -28.56
CA ILE A 118 29.29 12.46 -27.91
C ILE A 118 28.45 11.21 -28.18
N ASN A 119 28.87 10.09 -27.58
CA ASN A 119 27.92 9.05 -27.22
C ASN A 119 27.04 9.66 -26.11
N LEU A 120 26.02 10.41 -26.50
CA LEU A 120 24.82 10.54 -25.70
C LEU A 120 24.16 9.16 -25.71
N THR A 121 24.76 8.20 -24.99
CA THR A 121 23.99 7.17 -24.33
C THR A 121 23.08 7.92 -23.38
N SER A 122 21.94 8.37 -23.90
CA SER A 122 20.73 8.38 -23.11
C SER A 122 20.56 6.91 -22.72
N GLU A 123 21.14 6.55 -21.57
CA GLU A 123 20.54 5.53 -20.77
C GLU A 123 19.16 6.08 -20.43
N PHE A 124 18.20 5.85 -21.32
CA PHE A 124 16.90 5.42 -20.87
C PHE A 124 17.21 4.16 -20.06
N VAL A 125 17.52 4.38 -18.77
CA VAL A 125 17.52 3.29 -17.83
C VAL A 125 16.08 2.82 -17.92
N ASN A 126 15.86 1.74 -18.66
CA ASN A 126 14.72 0.87 -18.52
C ASN A 126 14.84 0.31 -17.10
N GLN A 127 14.67 1.16 -16.08
CA GLN A 127 14.38 0.71 -14.74
C GLN A 127 13.01 0.11 -14.90
N LYS A 128 12.99 -1.21 -15.18
CA LYS A 128 11.87 -2.05 -14.75
C LYS A 128 11.49 -1.51 -13.37
N PRO A 129 10.23 -1.10 -13.15
CA PRO A 129 9.83 -0.55 -11.87
C PRO A 129 10.34 -1.47 -10.76
N ALA A 130 10.95 -0.86 -9.74
CA ALA A 130 11.52 -1.56 -8.61
C ALA A 130 10.47 -2.55 -8.08
N ASP A 131 10.86 -3.81 -7.98
CA ASP A 131 9.98 -4.87 -7.50
C ASP A 131 9.71 -4.67 -5.99
N ILE A 132 8.56 -5.15 -5.52
CA ILE A 132 8.20 -5.06 -4.11
C ILE A 132 8.76 -6.27 -3.38
N ALA A 133 9.68 -6.01 -2.46
CA ALA A 133 10.24 -7.02 -1.57
C ALA A 133 9.14 -7.67 -0.70
N PRO A 134 9.31 -8.92 -0.27
CA PRO A 134 8.40 -9.56 0.68
C PRO A 134 8.32 -8.78 2.00
N GLY A 135 7.27 -9.09 2.77
CA GLY A 135 7.19 -8.69 4.17
C GLY A 135 8.32 -9.28 5.01
N GLY A 136 8.38 -8.87 6.28
CA GLY A 136 9.44 -9.24 7.21
C GLY A 136 8.96 -9.27 8.65
N ASN A 137 9.89 -9.43 9.58
CA ASN A 137 9.58 -9.44 11.00
C ASN A 137 9.49 -8.01 11.51
N ARG A 138 8.28 -7.47 11.71
CA ARG A 138 8.07 -6.05 12.02
C ARG A 138 6.89 -5.92 12.97
N ALA A 139 7.10 -5.28 14.11
CA ALA A 139 6.05 -4.98 15.05
C ALA A 139 6.40 -3.79 15.95
N THR A 140 5.36 -3.23 16.56
CA THR A 140 5.48 -2.22 17.62
C THR A 140 4.83 -2.73 18.90
N LEU A 141 5.44 -2.39 20.03
CA LEU A 141 4.91 -2.64 21.37
C LEU A 141 4.41 -1.31 21.95
N THR A 142 3.13 -1.24 22.27
CA THR A 142 2.54 -0.10 22.99
C THR A 142 2.36 -0.47 24.47
N LEU A 143 2.89 0.36 25.36
CA LEU A 143 2.79 0.20 26.81
C LEU A 143 1.55 0.91 27.37
N ALA A 144 1.26 0.64 28.64
CA ALA A 144 0.09 1.18 29.33
C ALA A 144 0.08 2.71 29.50
N ASP A 145 1.26 3.35 29.43
CA ASP A 145 1.41 4.81 29.43
C ASP A 145 1.26 5.43 28.03
N GLY A 146 1.01 4.63 27.00
CA GLY A 146 0.89 5.04 25.61
C GLY A 146 2.22 5.16 24.87
N SER A 147 3.37 4.87 25.52
CA SER A 147 4.64 4.82 24.82
C SER A 147 4.67 3.68 23.81
N VAL A 148 5.27 3.94 22.65
CA VAL A 148 5.40 2.98 21.54
C VAL A 148 6.87 2.68 21.31
N ILE A 149 7.19 1.39 21.21
CA ILE A 149 8.54 0.87 21.00
C ILE A 149 8.55 0.06 19.71
N ASP A 150 9.39 0.45 18.76
CA ASP A 150 9.65 -0.34 17.56
C ASP A 150 10.49 -1.57 17.94
N LEU A 151 9.98 -2.76 17.63
CA LEU A 151 10.68 -4.01 17.89
C LEU A 151 11.67 -4.30 16.76
N SER A 152 12.82 -4.88 17.11
CA SER A 152 13.87 -5.20 16.14
C SER A 152 13.39 -6.21 15.09
N GLU A 153 13.70 -5.93 13.82
CA GLU A 153 13.41 -6.81 12.69
C GLU A 153 14.34 -8.03 12.61
N GLU A 154 15.52 -7.95 13.25
CA GLU A 154 16.52 -9.02 13.27
C GLU A 154 16.18 -10.12 14.28
N GLN A 155 15.28 -9.82 15.22
CA GLN A 155 14.90 -10.67 16.33
C GLN A 155 13.66 -11.45 16.01
N GLU A 156 13.64 -12.77 16.20
CA GLU A 156 12.50 -13.65 15.86
C GLU A 156 11.22 -13.26 16.61
N GLY A 157 11.34 -12.85 17.87
CA GLY A 157 10.21 -12.44 18.67
C GLY A 157 10.59 -11.89 20.04
N ILE A 158 9.57 -11.71 20.88
CA ILE A 158 9.72 -11.25 22.26
C ILE A 158 9.19 -12.26 23.27
N ILE A 159 9.72 -12.19 24.48
CA ILE A 159 9.22 -12.90 25.65
C ILE A 159 8.71 -11.85 26.63
N ILE A 160 7.44 -11.96 26.98
CA ILE A 160 6.76 -11.09 27.92
C ILE A 160 6.63 -11.85 29.22
N SER A 161 7.38 -11.42 30.22
CA SER A 161 7.27 -11.90 31.59
C SER A 161 6.47 -10.93 32.44
N ASN A 162 6.17 -11.33 33.68
CA ASN A 162 5.51 -10.46 34.66
C ASN A 162 6.32 -9.17 34.93
N ASP A 163 7.65 -9.28 35.00
CA ASP A 163 8.50 -8.17 35.42
C ASP A 163 9.22 -7.44 34.28
N ASN A 164 9.40 -8.07 33.13
CA ASN A 164 10.12 -7.49 32.00
C ASN A 164 9.69 -8.07 30.65
N ILE A 165 10.08 -7.36 29.59
CA ILE A 165 9.93 -7.80 28.19
C ILE A 165 11.33 -7.85 27.58
N THR A 166 11.67 -9.00 27.00
CA THR A 166 12.98 -9.25 26.38
C THR A 166 12.81 -9.77 24.96
N TYR A 167 13.87 -9.71 24.15
CA TYR A 167 13.92 -10.50 22.93
C TYR A 167 14.04 -12.00 23.24
N SER A 168 13.57 -12.85 22.32
CA SER A 168 13.56 -14.30 22.48
C SER A 168 14.96 -14.93 22.50
N ASP A 169 15.96 -14.28 21.90
CA ASP A 169 17.36 -14.71 21.90
C ASP A 169 18.12 -14.35 23.20
N GLY A 170 17.48 -13.62 24.12
CA GLY A 170 18.08 -13.14 25.37
C GLY A 170 19.09 -12.01 25.21
N SER A 171 19.20 -11.40 24.02
CA SER A 171 20.19 -10.35 23.71
C SER A 171 20.00 -9.08 24.53
N LYS A 172 18.75 -8.70 24.83
CA LYS A 172 18.45 -7.42 25.46
C LYS A 172 17.08 -7.38 26.15
N GLU A 173 17.02 -6.71 27.29
CA GLU A 173 15.78 -6.25 27.92
C GLU A 173 15.26 -5.00 27.20
N ILE A 174 14.01 -5.08 26.76
CA ILE A 174 13.31 -4.01 26.04
C ILE A 174 12.63 -3.07 27.04
N VAL A 175 11.92 -3.64 28.00
CA VAL A 175 11.13 -2.91 29.00
C VAL A 175 11.23 -3.58 30.36
N ASN A 176 11.43 -2.78 31.40
CA ASN A 176 11.25 -3.19 32.78
C ASN A 176 9.85 -2.76 33.25
N LEU A 177 8.99 -3.71 33.58
CA LEU A 177 7.59 -3.44 33.94
C LEU A 177 7.42 -3.05 35.42
N GLN A 178 8.42 -3.28 36.29
CA GLN A 178 8.42 -2.94 37.73
C GLN A 178 7.06 -3.11 38.42
N SER A 179 6.35 -4.22 38.16
CA SER A 179 5.03 -4.53 38.73
C SER A 179 3.90 -3.54 38.37
N LYS A 180 4.07 -2.69 37.34
CA LYS A 180 2.97 -1.90 36.79
C LYS A 180 2.10 -2.79 35.92
N ILE A 181 0.98 -3.23 36.51
CA ILE A 181 -0.11 -3.86 35.75
C ILE A 181 -0.65 -2.82 34.78
N GLY A 182 -0.76 -3.20 33.52
CA GLY A 182 -1.30 -2.31 32.50
C GLY A 182 -1.59 -3.03 31.20
N ASN A 183 -2.39 -2.37 30.37
CA ASN A 183 -2.73 -2.87 29.05
C ASN A 183 -1.51 -2.72 28.13
N LEU A 184 -1.17 -3.80 27.45
CA LEU A 184 -0.13 -3.86 26.45
C LEU A 184 -0.75 -4.19 25.10
N SER A 185 -0.12 -3.70 24.04
CA SER A 185 -0.52 -4.02 22.67
C SER A 185 0.72 -4.36 21.84
N VAL A 186 0.67 -5.44 21.08
CA VAL A 186 1.66 -5.73 20.04
C VAL A 186 0.96 -5.65 18.69
N SER A 187 1.46 -4.81 17.80
CA SER A 187 0.86 -4.57 16.48
C SER A 187 1.86 -4.82 15.37
N THR A 188 1.46 -5.57 14.35
CA THR A 188 2.21 -5.76 13.10
C THR A 188 1.62 -4.86 12.01
N PRO A 189 2.43 -4.10 11.26
CA PRO A 189 1.95 -3.36 10.10
C PRO A 189 1.58 -4.32 8.95
N LYS A 190 1.03 -3.77 7.85
CA LYS A 190 1.05 -4.51 6.58
C LYS A 190 2.51 -4.87 6.24
N GLY A 191 2.72 -6.11 5.79
CA GLY A 191 4.01 -6.72 5.55
C GLY A 191 4.85 -7.00 6.80
N GLY A 192 4.28 -6.89 7.99
CA GLY A 192 4.91 -7.32 9.23
C GLY A 192 4.36 -8.65 9.72
N THR A 193 5.21 -9.52 10.22
CA THR A 193 4.80 -10.62 11.11
C THR A 193 5.57 -10.47 12.41
N TYR A 194 5.13 -11.09 13.49
CA TYR A 194 5.92 -11.14 14.72
C TYR A 194 5.50 -12.27 15.65
N GLN A 195 6.47 -12.87 16.34
CA GLN A 195 6.22 -13.88 17.36
C GLN A 195 6.35 -13.29 18.76
N LEU A 196 5.49 -13.73 19.67
CA LEU A 196 5.52 -13.36 21.08
C LEU A 196 5.26 -14.57 21.97
N THR A 197 5.90 -14.58 23.14
CA THR A 197 5.62 -15.51 24.23
C THR A 197 4.99 -14.74 25.37
N LEU A 198 3.78 -15.14 25.77
CA LEU A 198 2.98 -14.51 26.82
C LEU A 198 3.46 -14.94 28.23
N PRO A 199 3.05 -14.25 29.31
CA PRO A 199 3.48 -14.55 30.67
C PRO A 199 3.19 -15.97 31.18
N ASP A 200 2.20 -16.65 30.59
CA ASP A 200 1.84 -18.03 30.88
C ASP A 200 2.62 -19.07 30.02
N GLY A 201 3.60 -18.60 29.25
CA GLY A 201 4.39 -19.41 28.32
C GLY A 201 3.69 -19.71 26.99
N SER A 202 2.44 -19.26 26.79
CA SER A 202 1.73 -19.45 25.53
C SER A 202 2.42 -18.67 24.41
N LYS A 203 2.49 -19.25 23.22
CA LYS A 203 3.11 -18.61 22.05
C LYS A 203 2.05 -18.10 21.09
N VAL A 204 2.25 -16.91 20.57
CA VAL A 204 1.38 -16.28 19.58
C VAL A 204 2.21 -15.78 18.42
N TRP A 205 1.75 -16.03 17.21
CA TRP A 205 2.28 -15.42 16.00
C TRP A 205 1.21 -14.46 15.49
N LEU A 206 1.61 -13.23 15.17
CA LEU A 206 0.77 -12.24 14.53
C LEU A 206 1.11 -12.17 13.05
N ASN A 207 0.08 -12.25 12.19
CA ASN A 207 0.25 -12.06 10.75
C ASN A 207 0.24 -10.57 10.41
N ALA A 208 0.42 -10.21 9.14
CA ALA A 208 0.37 -8.83 8.66
C ALA A 208 -0.93 -8.12 9.02
N ALA A 209 -0.81 -6.84 9.38
CA ALA A 209 -1.91 -5.97 9.77
C ALA A 209 -2.75 -6.54 10.94
N SER A 210 -2.08 -6.98 12.01
CA SER A 210 -2.73 -7.59 13.16
C SER A 210 -2.31 -6.94 14.46
N THR A 211 -3.18 -7.01 15.46
CA THR A 211 -2.94 -6.47 16.79
C THR A 211 -3.41 -7.45 17.85
N LEU A 212 -2.57 -7.67 18.85
CA LEU A 212 -2.89 -8.39 20.07
C LEU A 212 -2.89 -7.42 21.24
N HIS A 213 -4.04 -7.25 21.88
CA HIS A 213 -4.20 -6.54 23.14
C HIS A 213 -4.28 -7.53 24.30
N TYR A 214 -3.58 -7.24 25.39
CA TYR A 214 -3.59 -8.10 26.58
C TYR A 214 -3.14 -7.30 27.81
N VAL A 215 -3.36 -7.88 28.98
CA VAL A 215 -2.86 -7.33 30.25
C VAL A 215 -1.49 -7.92 30.58
N SER A 216 -0.55 -7.11 31.07
CA SER A 216 0.80 -7.59 31.41
C SER A 216 0.83 -8.75 32.42
N HIS A 217 -0.24 -8.93 33.19
CA HIS A 217 -0.44 -10.03 34.12
C HIS A 217 -1.85 -10.60 33.98
N PHE A 218 -1.97 -11.91 33.76
CA PHE A 218 -3.28 -12.56 33.75
C PHE A 218 -3.86 -12.69 35.16
N SER A 219 -5.16 -12.44 35.29
CA SER A 219 -5.94 -12.61 36.54
C SER A 219 -5.81 -14.04 37.07
N ASP A 220 -6.11 -14.33 38.34
CA ASP A 220 -6.05 -15.73 38.82
C ASP A 220 -7.14 -16.65 38.19
N THR A 221 -8.17 -16.08 37.58
CA THR A 221 -9.34 -16.81 37.08
C THR A 221 -9.31 -17.12 35.59
N ASP A 222 -8.71 -16.25 34.79
CA ASP A 222 -8.65 -16.41 33.33
C ASP A 222 -7.48 -15.65 32.70
N ARG A 223 -7.14 -16.08 31.48
CA ARG A 223 -6.15 -15.44 30.62
C ARG A 223 -6.90 -14.85 29.44
N VAL A 224 -7.00 -13.53 29.33
CA VAL A 224 -7.81 -12.86 28.31
C VAL A 224 -6.93 -12.03 27.40
N VAL A 225 -7.10 -12.22 26.10
CA VAL A 225 -6.48 -11.41 25.05
C VAL A 225 -7.54 -11.00 24.03
N GLU A 226 -7.33 -9.88 23.37
CA GLU A 226 -8.16 -9.40 22.28
C GLU A 226 -7.33 -9.32 20.99
N VAL A 227 -7.93 -9.74 19.87
CA VAL A 227 -7.27 -9.82 18.57
C VAL A 227 -8.06 -9.05 17.52
N THR A 228 -7.33 -8.25 16.76
CA THR A 228 -7.77 -7.75 15.44
C THR A 228 -6.78 -8.23 14.39
N GLY A 229 -7.25 -8.64 13.22
CA GLY A 229 -6.41 -9.24 12.18
C GLY A 229 -6.27 -10.75 12.33
N GLU A 230 -5.09 -11.32 12.09
CA GLU A 230 -4.88 -12.77 12.15
C GLU A 230 -3.75 -13.16 13.11
N ALA A 231 -4.04 -14.16 13.93
CA ALA A 231 -3.10 -14.70 14.91
C ALA A 231 -3.21 -16.22 15.03
N TYR A 232 -2.05 -16.86 15.12
CA TYR A 232 -1.92 -18.27 15.47
C TYR A 232 -1.57 -18.39 16.95
N PHE A 233 -2.25 -19.28 17.65
CA PHE A 233 -2.07 -19.51 19.08
C PHE A 233 -1.60 -20.94 19.33
N SER A 234 -0.54 -21.07 20.13
CA SER A 234 -0.13 -22.32 20.79
C SER A 234 -0.21 -22.09 22.29
N ILE A 235 -1.33 -22.51 22.89
CA ILE A 235 -1.67 -22.18 24.28
C ILE A 235 -1.14 -23.22 25.25
N THR A 236 -0.41 -22.77 26.27
CA THR A 236 0.04 -23.62 27.38
C THR A 236 -1.17 -24.20 28.11
N LYS A 237 -1.14 -25.52 28.32
CA LYS A 237 -2.24 -26.24 28.97
C LYS A 237 -2.39 -25.84 30.43
N ASP A 238 -3.57 -25.35 30.80
CA ASP A 238 -4.01 -25.10 32.17
C ASP A 238 -5.53 -25.32 32.26
N GLU A 239 -5.93 -26.37 32.98
CA GLU A 239 -7.35 -26.77 33.13
C GLU A 239 -8.10 -25.91 34.15
N HIS A 240 -7.38 -25.22 35.04
CA HIS A 240 -7.96 -24.39 36.09
C HIS A 240 -8.12 -22.93 35.66
N LYS A 241 -7.34 -22.49 34.66
CA LYS A 241 -7.31 -21.10 34.19
C LYS A 241 -7.52 -21.03 32.68
N PRO A 242 -8.78 -20.91 32.20
CA PRO A 242 -9.07 -20.85 30.78
C PRO A 242 -8.38 -19.69 30.06
N PHE A 243 -8.00 -19.92 28.81
CA PHE A 243 -7.53 -18.88 27.90
C PHE A 243 -8.67 -18.44 26.99
N LYS A 244 -8.91 -17.13 26.91
CA LYS A 244 -9.97 -16.51 26.12
C LYS A 244 -9.37 -15.56 25.10
N VAL A 245 -9.70 -15.77 23.83
CA VAL A 245 -9.43 -14.84 22.73
C VAL A 245 -10.74 -14.15 22.38
N VAL A 246 -10.74 -12.83 22.44
CA VAL A 246 -11.88 -11.99 22.07
C VAL A 246 -11.59 -11.34 20.73
N THR A 247 -12.55 -11.38 19.81
CA THR A 247 -12.54 -10.62 18.56
C THR A 247 -13.82 -9.81 18.45
N ALA A 248 -13.95 -9.00 17.39
CA ALA A 248 -15.17 -8.23 17.15
C ALA A 248 -16.46 -9.08 17.08
N GLY A 249 -16.36 -10.35 16.66
CA GLY A 249 -17.54 -11.21 16.45
C GLY A 249 -17.52 -12.58 17.13
N GLN A 250 -16.43 -12.94 17.83
CA GLN A 250 -16.28 -14.24 18.49
C GLN A 250 -15.58 -14.11 19.84
N GLU A 251 -16.04 -14.89 20.82
CA GLU A 251 -15.30 -15.21 22.04
C GLU A 251 -14.87 -16.69 21.97
N ILE A 252 -13.57 -16.94 22.09
CA ILE A 252 -12.98 -18.26 21.88
C ILE A 252 -12.33 -18.68 23.19
N GLN A 253 -12.79 -19.78 23.77
CA GLN A 253 -12.27 -20.32 25.03
C GLN A 253 -11.57 -21.65 24.80
N VAL A 254 -10.36 -21.77 25.35
CA VAL A 254 -9.51 -22.96 25.29
C VAL A 254 -8.84 -23.25 26.63
N LEU A 255 -8.32 -24.47 26.79
CA LEU A 255 -7.56 -24.88 27.98
C LEU A 255 -6.11 -25.27 27.67
N GLY A 256 -5.74 -25.44 26.40
CA GLY A 256 -4.43 -25.94 25.96
C GLY A 256 -4.56 -26.52 24.56
N THR A 257 -4.37 -25.66 23.57
CA THR A 257 -4.92 -25.85 22.23
C THR A 257 -4.05 -25.10 21.22
N GLU A 258 -3.95 -25.64 20.01
CA GLU A 258 -3.36 -24.96 18.86
C GLU A 258 -4.46 -24.60 17.86
N PHE A 259 -4.55 -23.31 17.51
CA PHE A 259 -5.61 -22.81 16.63
C PHE A 259 -5.21 -21.48 15.97
N ASN A 260 -5.85 -21.17 14.85
CA ASN A 260 -5.73 -19.91 14.14
C ASN A 260 -7.03 -19.11 14.24
N VAL A 261 -6.92 -17.80 14.38
CA VAL A 261 -8.04 -16.86 14.33
C VAL A 261 -7.74 -15.81 13.27
N SER A 262 -8.63 -15.66 12.29
CA SER A 262 -8.59 -14.60 11.29
C SER A 262 -9.84 -13.74 11.45
N ALA A 263 -9.65 -12.49 11.87
CA ALA A 263 -10.67 -11.52 12.28
C ALA A 263 -10.30 -10.11 11.77
N TYR A 264 -9.99 -10.02 10.48
CA TYR A 264 -9.74 -8.74 9.81
C TYR A 264 -11.03 -7.92 9.70
N ALA A 265 -10.96 -6.62 9.96
CA ALA A 265 -12.13 -5.75 9.94
C ALA A 265 -12.69 -5.52 8.52
N GLU A 266 -11.82 -5.62 7.51
CA GLU A 266 -12.16 -5.48 6.10
C GLU A 266 -12.67 -6.79 5.46
N ASP A 267 -12.60 -7.91 6.17
CA ASP A 267 -13.12 -9.19 5.70
C ASP A 267 -14.56 -9.40 6.21
N ASP A 268 -15.43 -9.96 5.37
CA ASP A 268 -16.83 -10.25 5.74
C ASP A 268 -16.96 -11.40 6.75
N GLU A 269 -15.88 -12.17 6.94
CA GLU A 269 -15.86 -13.43 7.68
C GLU A 269 -14.81 -13.42 8.78
N ILE A 270 -15.20 -13.86 9.97
CA ILE A 270 -14.27 -14.22 11.04
C ILE A 270 -14.15 -15.74 11.09
N LYS A 271 -12.93 -16.26 11.07
CA LYS A 271 -12.63 -17.69 11.00
C LYS A 271 -11.81 -18.13 12.19
N THR A 272 -12.28 -19.15 12.89
CA THR A 272 -11.50 -19.86 13.93
C THR A 272 -11.26 -21.29 13.47
N THR A 273 -9.99 -21.68 13.32
CA THR A 273 -9.58 -22.99 12.79
C THR A 273 -8.79 -23.75 13.85
N LEU A 274 -9.24 -24.95 14.21
CA LEU A 274 -8.63 -25.75 15.26
C LEU A 274 -7.63 -26.77 14.69
N VAL A 275 -6.38 -26.68 15.11
CA VAL A 275 -5.30 -27.61 14.74
C VAL A 275 -5.20 -28.77 15.73
N ASN A 276 -5.10 -28.48 17.03
CA ASN A 276 -4.97 -29.49 18.08
C ASN A 276 -5.71 -29.08 19.35
N GLY A 277 -6.26 -30.04 20.09
CA GLY A 277 -6.94 -29.82 21.36
C GLY A 277 -8.45 -29.65 21.18
N SER A 278 -9.05 -28.73 21.93
CA SER A 278 -10.48 -28.43 21.88
C SER A 278 -10.70 -26.92 21.99
N VAL A 279 -11.64 -26.40 21.21
CA VAL A 279 -12.02 -24.98 21.21
C VAL A 279 -13.51 -24.87 21.43
N ARG A 280 -13.91 -23.95 22.30
CA ARG A 280 -15.28 -23.47 22.43
C ARG A 280 -15.37 -22.06 21.83
N VAL A 281 -16.09 -21.92 20.72
CA VAL A 281 -16.33 -20.63 20.05
C VAL A 281 -17.74 -20.16 20.36
N LYS A 282 -17.90 -18.95 20.85
CA LYS A 282 -19.18 -18.31 21.09
C LYS A 282 -19.29 -17.07 20.20
N PRO A 283 -20.17 -17.07 19.18
CA PRO A 283 -20.47 -15.86 18.42
C PRO A 283 -21.00 -14.76 19.36
N THR A 284 -20.48 -13.55 19.23
CA THR A 284 -20.90 -12.39 20.03
C THR A 284 -21.91 -11.52 19.28
N ILE A 285 -22.01 -11.69 17.96
CA ILE A 285 -22.94 -10.99 17.07
C ILE A 285 -24.00 -11.97 16.55
N GLY A 286 -25.26 -11.51 16.48
CA GLY A 286 -26.38 -12.27 15.93
C GLY A 286 -27.21 -13.06 16.97
N TYR A 287 -28.19 -13.82 16.47
CA TYR A 287 -29.18 -14.53 17.30
C TYR A 287 -28.65 -15.85 17.89
N HIS A 288 -27.63 -16.44 17.29
CA HIS A 288 -27.01 -17.69 17.75
C HIS A 288 -25.82 -17.41 18.68
N GLN A 289 -26.12 -17.14 19.96
CA GLN A 289 -25.10 -16.91 21.00
C GLN A 289 -24.74 -18.17 21.82
N SER A 290 -25.18 -19.34 21.36
CA SER A 290 -24.84 -20.60 22.02
C SER A 290 -23.39 -20.99 21.69
N PRO A 291 -22.60 -21.40 22.69
CA PRO A 291 -21.23 -21.84 22.44
C PRO A 291 -21.20 -23.10 21.56
N ILE A 292 -20.30 -23.12 20.61
CA ILE A 292 -20.03 -24.22 19.68
C ILE A 292 -18.69 -24.84 20.09
N THR A 293 -18.63 -26.15 20.20
CA THR A 293 -17.35 -26.86 20.42
C THR A 293 -16.94 -27.57 19.15
N ILE A 294 -15.72 -27.30 18.68
CA ILE A 294 -15.15 -27.92 17.49
C ILE A 294 -14.01 -28.88 17.88
N LYS A 295 -13.78 -29.88 17.01
CA LYS A 295 -12.69 -30.87 17.12
C LYS A 295 -11.54 -30.48 16.18
N PRO A 296 -10.32 -31.05 16.36
CA PRO A 296 -9.20 -30.88 15.42
C PRO A 296 -9.62 -31.07 13.97
N GLY A 297 -9.17 -30.16 13.09
CA GLY A 297 -9.59 -30.07 11.68
C GLY A 297 -10.89 -29.28 11.46
N GLY A 298 -11.60 -28.87 12.52
CA GLY A 298 -12.81 -28.06 12.41
C GLY A 298 -12.53 -26.57 12.26
N GLN A 299 -13.39 -25.88 11.53
CA GLN A 299 -13.42 -24.42 11.41
C GLN A 299 -14.83 -23.89 11.72
N VAL A 300 -14.88 -22.79 12.48
CA VAL A 300 -16.08 -21.96 12.64
C VAL A 300 -15.88 -20.68 11.83
N THR A 301 -16.80 -20.42 10.90
CA THR A 301 -16.85 -19.19 10.12
C THR A 301 -18.09 -18.41 10.52
N THR A 302 -17.93 -17.15 10.94
CA THR A 302 -19.07 -16.25 11.22
C THR A 302 -19.11 -15.12 10.20
N ARG A 303 -20.26 -14.93 9.57
CA ARG A 303 -20.54 -13.87 8.59
C ARG A 303 -21.80 -13.13 9.01
N GLY A 304 -21.66 -11.96 9.61
CA GLY A 304 -22.79 -11.24 10.21
C GLY A 304 -23.50 -12.09 11.28
N THR A 305 -24.73 -12.54 10.98
CA THR A 305 -25.51 -13.40 11.88
C THR A 305 -25.41 -14.89 11.53
N GLU A 306 -24.78 -15.24 10.42
CA GLU A 306 -24.64 -16.62 9.95
C GLU A 306 -23.41 -17.26 10.57
N VAL A 307 -23.55 -18.54 10.92
CA VAL A 307 -22.46 -19.36 11.48
C VAL A 307 -22.39 -20.64 10.69
N ASP A 308 -21.24 -20.90 10.07
CA ASP A 308 -20.93 -22.14 9.36
C ASP A 308 -19.85 -22.92 10.11
N ILE A 309 -20.00 -24.24 10.13
CA ILE A 309 -19.05 -25.16 10.77
C ILE A 309 -18.72 -26.26 9.78
N ARG A 310 -17.43 -26.43 9.48
CA ARG A 310 -16.96 -27.42 8.52
C ARG A 310 -15.61 -28.01 8.91
N GLU A 311 -15.34 -29.21 8.42
CA GLU A 311 -13.98 -29.75 8.43
C GLU A 311 -13.17 -29.12 7.29
N VAL A 312 -11.92 -28.77 7.60
CA VAL A 312 -11.01 -28.09 6.69
C VAL A 312 -9.61 -28.69 6.76
N ASP A 313 -8.87 -28.43 5.70
CA ASP A 313 -7.42 -28.59 5.70
C ASP A 313 -6.81 -27.42 6.49
N THR A 314 -6.31 -27.67 7.70
CA THR A 314 -5.85 -26.60 8.60
C THR A 314 -4.65 -25.84 8.03
N GLU A 315 -3.85 -26.48 7.18
CA GLU A 315 -2.65 -25.89 6.57
C GLU A 315 -2.98 -24.63 5.75
N LEU A 316 -4.17 -24.57 5.15
CA LEU A 316 -4.70 -23.38 4.44
C LEU A 316 -4.78 -22.12 5.31
N TYR A 317 -4.85 -22.28 6.62
CA TYR A 317 -5.04 -21.19 7.57
C TYR A 317 -3.83 -20.98 8.48
N THR A 318 -2.81 -21.84 8.39
CA THR A 318 -1.68 -21.81 9.32
C THR A 318 -0.32 -21.75 8.64
N ALA A 319 -0.20 -22.13 7.36
CA ALA A 319 1.08 -22.17 6.64
C ALA A 319 1.82 -20.83 6.63
N TRP A 320 1.10 -19.72 6.76
CA TRP A 320 1.65 -18.37 6.81
C TRP A 320 2.65 -18.18 7.96
N LYS A 321 2.45 -18.87 9.10
CA LYS A 321 3.35 -18.80 10.27
C LYS A 321 4.67 -19.53 10.00
N ASP A 322 4.65 -20.50 9.09
CA ASP A 322 5.81 -21.29 8.68
C ASP A 322 6.49 -20.68 7.43
N GLY A 323 6.07 -19.49 7.02
CA GLY A 323 6.67 -18.74 5.91
C GLY A 323 6.16 -19.14 4.53
N TYR A 324 4.98 -19.74 4.43
CA TYR A 324 4.38 -20.17 3.16
C TYR A 324 3.02 -19.53 2.90
N PHE A 325 2.78 -19.18 1.64
CA PHE A 325 1.44 -19.16 1.08
C PHE A 325 1.06 -20.60 0.72
N TYR A 326 -0.09 -21.07 1.17
CA TYR A 326 -0.60 -22.40 0.85
C TYR A 326 -2.02 -22.31 0.32
N PHE A 327 -2.24 -22.80 -0.90
CA PHE A 327 -3.50 -22.69 -1.61
C PHE A 327 -4.01 -24.05 -2.05
N LYS A 328 -5.34 -24.25 -1.99
CA LYS A 328 -6.00 -25.48 -2.41
C LYS A 328 -7.38 -25.15 -2.98
N LYS A 329 -7.43 -24.99 -4.30
CA LYS A 329 -8.59 -24.44 -5.02
C LYS A 329 -9.05 -23.11 -4.41
N THR A 330 -8.09 -22.28 -3.98
CA THR A 330 -8.34 -20.99 -3.34
C THR A 330 -8.68 -19.95 -4.40
N PRO A 331 -9.78 -19.18 -4.27
CA PRO A 331 -10.12 -18.10 -5.20
C PRO A 331 -9.01 -17.05 -5.29
N LEU A 332 -8.81 -16.49 -6.50
CA LEU A 332 -7.78 -15.46 -6.71
C LEU A 332 -7.92 -14.27 -5.78
N ASP A 333 -9.15 -13.87 -5.47
CA ASP A 333 -9.41 -12.75 -4.57
C ASP A 333 -8.83 -12.96 -3.18
N ASP A 334 -9.03 -14.14 -2.60
CA ASP A 334 -8.47 -14.50 -1.30
C ASP A 334 -6.94 -14.50 -1.33
N ILE A 335 -6.34 -14.98 -2.43
CA ILE A 335 -4.89 -14.97 -2.65
C ILE A 335 -4.36 -13.55 -2.71
N LEU A 336 -5.00 -12.69 -3.51
CA LEU A 336 -4.57 -11.32 -3.66
C LEU A 336 -4.76 -10.54 -2.36
N ARG A 337 -5.85 -10.73 -1.60
CA ARG A 337 -6.00 -10.11 -0.26
C ARG A 337 -4.86 -10.49 0.69
N GLN A 338 -4.45 -11.76 0.71
CA GLN A 338 -3.28 -12.19 1.48
C GLN A 338 -1.99 -11.51 0.99
N ALA A 339 -1.82 -11.39 -0.33
CA ALA A 339 -0.69 -10.68 -0.93
C ALA A 339 -0.73 -9.17 -0.62
N ALA A 340 -1.90 -8.53 -0.61
CA ALA A 340 -2.08 -7.12 -0.25
C ALA A 340 -1.60 -6.83 1.16
N ARG A 341 -1.95 -7.70 2.11
CA ARG A 341 -1.48 -7.59 3.49
C ARG A 341 0.03 -7.83 3.57
N TRP A 342 0.56 -8.84 2.87
CA TRP A 342 1.97 -9.22 3.00
C TRP A 342 2.96 -8.30 2.28
N TYR A 343 2.61 -7.85 1.08
CA TYR A 343 3.45 -6.94 0.29
C TYR A 343 3.12 -5.47 0.53
N ASP A 344 2.12 -5.19 1.38
CA ASP A 344 1.60 -3.85 1.66
C ASP A 344 1.21 -3.13 0.36
N ILE A 345 0.30 -3.75 -0.39
CA ILE A 345 -0.22 -3.21 -1.65
C ILE A 345 -1.74 -3.07 -1.57
N ASP A 346 -2.29 -2.25 -2.45
CA ASP A 346 -3.72 -2.14 -2.69
C ASP A 346 -4.09 -2.87 -3.98
N ILE A 347 -5.34 -3.34 -4.09
CA ILE A 347 -5.82 -4.11 -5.24
C ILE A 347 -7.01 -3.40 -5.86
N VAL A 348 -6.97 -3.25 -7.19
CA VAL A 348 -8.06 -2.70 -7.97
C VAL A 348 -8.46 -3.68 -9.06
N TYR A 349 -9.73 -4.06 -9.08
CA TYR A 349 -10.31 -4.93 -10.11
C TYR A 349 -11.04 -4.10 -11.16
N ILE A 350 -10.54 -4.07 -12.40
CA ILE A 350 -11.15 -3.26 -13.48
C ILE A 350 -12.38 -3.93 -14.08
N LYS A 351 -12.36 -5.26 -14.24
CA LYS A 351 -13.45 -6.03 -14.87
C LYS A 351 -14.18 -6.96 -13.89
N GLY A 352 -14.14 -6.61 -12.61
CA GLY A 352 -14.65 -7.44 -11.52
C GLY A 352 -13.64 -8.50 -11.06
N ILE A 353 -14.02 -9.22 -10.01
CA ILE A 353 -13.17 -10.21 -9.34
C ILE A 353 -13.09 -11.48 -10.20
N PRO A 354 -11.88 -11.90 -10.64
CA PRO A 354 -11.71 -13.14 -11.39
C PRO A 354 -12.09 -14.37 -10.54
N LYS A 355 -12.60 -15.42 -11.17
CA LYS A 355 -13.16 -16.62 -10.50
C LYS A 355 -12.19 -17.81 -10.49
N GLU A 356 -10.99 -17.60 -11.01
CA GLU A 356 -9.91 -18.57 -11.09
C GLU A 356 -9.51 -19.00 -9.68
N THR A 357 -9.12 -20.26 -9.57
CA THR A 357 -8.66 -20.84 -8.32
C THR A 357 -7.29 -21.45 -8.49
N PHE A 358 -6.45 -21.34 -7.47
CA PHE A 358 -5.07 -21.81 -7.51
C PHE A 358 -4.83 -22.83 -6.42
N SER A 359 -3.88 -23.73 -6.67
CA SER A 359 -3.41 -24.72 -5.70
C SER A 359 -1.90 -24.82 -5.77
N GLY A 360 -1.25 -24.95 -4.62
CA GLY A 360 0.19 -25.03 -4.50
C GLY A 360 0.68 -24.24 -3.29
N ASP A 361 1.97 -24.41 -3.00
CA ASP A 361 2.69 -23.73 -1.95
C ASP A 361 3.76 -22.80 -2.54
N ILE A 362 3.89 -21.62 -1.96
CA ILE A 362 4.84 -20.59 -2.39
C ILE A 362 5.47 -20.01 -1.13
N LYS A 363 6.80 -19.97 -1.07
CA LYS A 363 7.47 -19.29 0.05
C LYS A 363 7.12 -17.80 0.08
N ARG A 364 6.92 -17.24 1.27
CA ARG A 364 6.61 -15.82 1.48
C ARG A 364 7.82 -14.90 1.32
N ASP A 365 9.03 -15.46 1.14
CA ASP A 365 10.28 -14.73 0.90
C ASP A 365 10.49 -14.34 -0.58
N VAL A 366 9.58 -14.76 -1.48
CA VAL A 366 9.59 -14.32 -2.87
C VAL A 366 9.07 -12.89 -3.00
N SER A 367 9.58 -12.13 -3.98
CA SER A 367 9.06 -10.80 -4.29
C SER A 367 7.64 -10.85 -4.83
N LEU A 368 6.95 -9.70 -4.85
CA LEU A 368 5.61 -9.62 -5.40
C LEU A 368 5.60 -10.03 -6.88
N ARG A 369 6.57 -9.58 -7.69
CA ARG A 369 6.68 -10.03 -9.08
C ARG A 369 6.88 -11.54 -9.15
N GLY A 370 7.71 -12.13 -8.29
CA GLY A 370 7.88 -13.58 -8.25
C GLY A 370 6.59 -14.33 -7.95
N LEU A 371 5.81 -13.87 -6.96
CA LEU A 371 4.48 -14.40 -6.68
C LEU A 371 3.55 -14.26 -7.90
N LEU A 372 3.49 -13.07 -8.49
CA LEU A 372 2.63 -12.80 -9.65
C LEU A 372 3.05 -13.63 -10.86
N GLU A 373 4.35 -13.84 -11.11
CA GLU A 373 4.87 -14.70 -12.18
C GLU A 373 4.41 -16.16 -11.98
N ILE A 374 4.46 -16.67 -10.74
CA ILE A 374 3.95 -18.01 -10.40
C ILE A 374 2.44 -18.10 -10.64
N LEU A 375 1.67 -17.07 -10.26
CA LEU A 375 0.23 -17.01 -10.53
C LEU A 375 -0.08 -16.79 -12.03
N GLN A 376 0.81 -16.12 -12.78
CA GLN A 376 0.70 -15.82 -14.21
C GLN A 376 1.00 -17.02 -15.11
N LEU A 377 1.77 -18.02 -14.65
CA LEU A 377 1.79 -19.36 -15.26
C LEU A 377 0.36 -19.96 -15.37
N SER A 378 -0.59 -19.36 -14.67
CA SER A 378 -2.00 -19.70 -14.62
C SER A 378 -2.94 -18.54 -15.01
N THR A 379 -2.51 -17.60 -15.89
CA THR A 379 -3.38 -16.82 -16.82
C THR A 379 -3.95 -15.45 -16.37
N ILE A 380 -3.31 -14.72 -15.43
CA ILE A 380 -3.78 -13.39 -14.95
C ILE A 380 -3.06 -12.23 -15.65
N ASN A 381 -3.78 -11.26 -16.22
CA ASN A 381 -3.22 -9.99 -16.67
C ASN A 381 -3.33 -8.90 -15.57
N ALA A 382 -2.20 -8.51 -15.00
CA ALA A 382 -2.12 -7.50 -13.94
C ALA A 382 -0.93 -6.56 -14.13
N THR A 383 -1.09 -5.30 -13.74
CA THR A 383 -0.06 -4.26 -13.77
C THR A 383 0.13 -3.66 -12.38
N LEU A 384 1.38 -3.39 -12.00
CA LEU A 384 1.71 -2.74 -10.74
C LEU A 384 2.04 -1.26 -11.00
N GLU A 385 1.25 -0.35 -10.42
CA GLU A 385 1.47 1.09 -10.46
C GLU A 385 1.74 1.58 -9.03
N GLY A 386 3.00 1.89 -8.71
CA GLY A 386 3.40 2.20 -7.34
C GLY A 386 3.17 0.99 -6.42
N ARG A 387 2.25 1.12 -5.46
CA ARG A 387 1.82 0.03 -4.56
C ARG A 387 0.41 -0.45 -4.86
N THR A 388 -0.11 -0.14 -6.04
CA THR A 388 -1.46 -0.55 -6.47
C THR A 388 -1.34 -1.61 -7.56
N LEU A 389 -1.85 -2.81 -7.27
CA LEU A 389 -1.99 -3.89 -8.23
C LEU A 389 -3.33 -3.77 -8.96
N ILE A 390 -3.27 -3.47 -10.25
CA ILE A 390 -4.43 -3.32 -11.12
C ILE A 390 -4.64 -4.64 -11.88
N VAL A 391 -5.76 -5.30 -11.64
CA VAL A 391 -6.12 -6.58 -12.26
C VAL A 391 -7.08 -6.32 -13.42
N HIS A 392 -6.64 -6.66 -14.64
CA HIS A 392 -7.34 -6.35 -15.90
C HIS A 392 -8.21 -7.50 -16.40
N LYS A 393 -7.67 -8.73 -16.42
CA LYS A 393 -8.38 -10.00 -16.65
C LYS A 393 -7.42 -11.18 -16.56
#